data_AF-A0AAD2CLA0-F1
#
_entry.id   AF-A0AAD2CLA0-F1
#
_cell.length_a   1.000
_cell.length_b   1.000
_cell.length_c   1.000
_cell.angle_alpha   90.00
_cell.angle_beta   90.00
_cell.angle_gamma   90.00
#
_symmetry.space_group_name_H-M   'P 1'
#
loop_
_entity.id
_entity.type
_entity.pdbx_description
1 polymer ?
#
loop_
_entity_poly.entity_id
_entity_poly.type
_entity_poly.pdbx_seq_one_letter_code
_entity_poly.pdbx_strand_id
1 'polypeptide(L)'
;MDPKVNDKFARWLNMRYGLIKSCTIVRGKIHRYLGMTFDFLVKGKLKICMNEYVKNMLEDLPIKVNKDSKQETPAGNNLLEAGKGKLVSAEYRQIFHTTVARGLYVSQRARLDIP
;
A
#
# COMPACT_ATOMS: atom_id res chain seq x y z
N MET A 1 -26.27 -13.47 9.98
CA MET A 1 -26.44 -12.09 9.45
C MET A 1 -27.50 -12.15 8.37
N ASP A 2 -28.57 -11.36 8.48
CA ASP A 2 -29.60 -11.27 7.45
C ASP A 2 -29.08 -10.41 6.27
N PRO A 3 -28.99 -10.96 5.04
CA PRO A 3 -28.55 -10.23 3.86
C PRO A 3 -29.34 -8.95 3.58
N LYS A 4 -30.65 -8.93 3.90
CA LYS A 4 -31.54 -7.79 3.62
C LYS A 4 -31.19 -6.55 4.46
N VAL A 5 -30.70 -6.77 5.69
CA VAL A 5 -30.21 -5.68 6.55
C VAL A 5 -29.00 -5.00 5.89
N ASN A 6 -28.07 -5.80 5.36
CA ASN A 6 -26.89 -5.28 4.66
C ASN A 6 -27.26 -4.57 3.35
N ASP A 7 -28.33 -4.99 2.65
CA ASP A 7 -28.85 -4.29 1.47
C ASP A 7 -29.46 -2.92 1.81
N LYS A 8 -30.20 -2.85 2.92
CA LYS A 8 -30.76 -1.59 3.41
C LYS A 8 -29.63 -0.63 3.82
N PHE A 9 -28.60 -1.13 4.50
CA PHE A 9 -27.45 -0.33 4.89
C PHE A 9 -26.64 0.16 3.68
N ALA A 10 -26.40 -0.69 2.68
CA ALA A 10 -25.72 -0.30 1.44
C ALA A 10 -26.47 0.83 0.69
N ARG A 11 -27.80 0.73 0.59
CA ARG A 11 -28.64 1.80 0.01
C ARG A 11 -28.51 3.10 0.80
N TRP A 12 -28.54 3.02 2.13
CA TRP A 12 -28.40 4.19 2.99
C TRP A 12 -27.02 4.86 2.84
N LEU A 13 -25.94 4.08 2.77
CA LEU A 13 -24.58 4.61 2.52
C LEU A 13 -24.53 5.36 1.19
N ASN A 14 -25.07 4.77 0.13
CA ASN A 14 -25.05 5.39 -1.19
C ASN A 14 -25.92 6.64 -1.26
N MET A 15 -27.07 6.65 -0.58
CA MET A 15 -27.91 7.85 -0.46
C MET A 15 -27.18 8.98 0.28
N ARG A 16 -26.42 8.65 1.34
CA ARG A 16 -25.75 9.65 2.18
C ARG A 16 -24.45 10.18 1.60
N TYR A 17 -23.65 9.31 0.98
CA TYR A 17 -22.28 9.60 0.56
C TYR A 17 -22.03 9.40 -0.94
N GLY A 18 -23.01 8.88 -1.68
CA GLY A 18 -22.87 8.55 -3.10
C GLY A 18 -23.11 9.71 -4.07
N LEU A 19 -23.28 10.94 -3.57
CA LEU A 19 -23.66 12.11 -4.39
C LEU A 19 -22.64 12.42 -5.49
N ILE A 20 -21.34 12.37 -5.16
CA ILE A 20 -20.25 12.64 -6.13
C ILE A 20 -19.92 11.37 -6.92
N LYS A 21 -19.88 10.22 -6.23
CA LYS A 21 -19.58 8.92 -6.80
C LYS A 21 -20.26 7.85 -5.97
N SER A 22 -20.93 6.91 -6.62
CA SER A 22 -21.57 5.78 -5.95
C SER A 22 -20.58 5.05 -5.04
N CYS A 23 -21.04 4.71 -3.83
CA CYS A 23 -20.24 3.96 -2.87
C CYS A 23 -19.91 2.57 -3.42
N THR A 24 -18.64 2.21 -3.41
CA THR A 24 -18.21 0.84 -3.72
C THR A 24 -18.59 -0.08 -2.56
N ILE A 25 -19.55 -0.97 -2.79
CA ILE A 25 -20.00 -1.95 -1.78
C ILE A 25 -19.32 -3.28 -2.05
N VAL A 26 -18.58 -3.80 -1.06
CA VAL A 26 -17.93 -5.10 -1.10
C VAL A 26 -18.58 -6.02 -0.09
N ARG A 27 -19.00 -7.22 -0.53
CA ARG A 27 -19.53 -8.28 0.33
C ARG A 27 -18.55 -9.45 0.35
N GLY A 28 -18.34 -10.04 1.51
CA GLY A 28 -17.48 -11.21 1.65
C GLY A 28 -16.74 -11.21 2.98
N LYS A 29 -15.74 -12.08 3.07
CA LYS A 29 -14.82 -12.14 4.22
C LYS A 29 -13.49 -11.44 3.95
N ILE A 30 -13.26 -11.00 2.72
CA ILE A 30 -12.04 -10.29 2.30
C ILE A 30 -12.45 -8.90 1.85
N HIS A 31 -11.91 -7.87 2.51
CA HIS A 31 -12.17 -6.48 2.18
C HIS A 31 -10.86 -5.77 1.85
N ARG A 32 -10.90 -4.95 0.79
CA ARG A 32 -9.77 -4.12 0.37
C ARG A 32 -10.04 -2.67 0.73
N TYR A 33 -9.10 -2.03 1.42
CA TYR A 33 -9.22 -0.63 1.78
C TYR A 33 -7.84 0.03 1.88
N LEU A 34 -7.62 1.09 1.10
CA LEU A 34 -6.38 1.89 1.07
C LEU A 34 -5.09 1.04 1.02
N GLY A 35 -5.04 0.06 0.12
CA GLY A 35 -3.87 -0.83 -0.04
C GLY A 35 -3.75 -1.94 1.02
N MET A 36 -4.69 -2.01 1.96
CA MET A 36 -4.79 -3.08 2.95
C MET A 36 -5.82 -4.12 2.53
N THR A 37 -5.55 -5.36 2.90
CA THR A 37 -6.47 -6.48 2.80
C THR A 37 -6.84 -6.95 4.21
N PHE A 38 -8.12 -6.84 4.54
CA PHE A 38 -8.72 -7.33 5.77
C PHE A 38 -9.34 -8.71 5.49
N ASP A 39 -8.79 -9.74 6.11
CA ASP A 39 -9.18 -11.14 5.93
C ASP A 39 -9.83 -11.68 7.22
N PHE A 40 -11.11 -12.04 7.09
CA PHE A 40 -11.99 -12.62 8.11
C PHE A 40 -12.33 -14.09 7.81
N LEU A 41 -11.54 -14.80 7.00
CA LEU A 41 -11.79 -16.22 6.66
C LEU A 41 -11.85 -17.11 7.91
N VAL A 42 -10.98 -16.83 8.88
CA VAL A 42 -10.91 -17.54 10.16
C VAL A 42 -11.82 -16.86 11.17
N LYS A 43 -12.80 -17.61 11.71
CA LYS A 43 -13.75 -17.10 12.70
C LYS A 43 -12.99 -16.57 13.94
N GLY A 44 -13.33 -15.36 14.35
CA GLY A 44 -12.75 -14.72 15.54
C GLY A 44 -11.35 -14.16 15.35
N LYS A 45 -10.79 -14.19 14.13
CA LYS A 45 -9.49 -13.59 13.83
C LYS A 45 -9.62 -12.61 12.67
N LEU A 46 -8.90 -11.50 12.78
CA LEU A 46 -8.72 -10.53 11.70
C LEU A 46 -7.25 -10.55 11.30
N LYS A 47 -6.97 -10.90 10.04
CA LYS A 47 -5.65 -10.78 9.44
C LYS A 47 -5.62 -9.55 8.55
N ILE A 48 -4.67 -8.65 8.79
CA ILE A 48 -4.45 -7.44 7.98
C ILE A 48 -3.13 -7.61 7.25
N CYS A 49 -3.14 -7.46 5.92
CA CYS A 49 -1.94 -7.57 5.08
C CYS A 49 -1.85 -6.43 4.06
N MET A 50 -0.64 -6.03 3.70
CA MET A 50 -0.38 -5.04 2.64
C MET A 50 0.52 -5.60 1.52
N ASN A 51 0.60 -6.93 1.39
CA ASN A 51 1.53 -7.61 0.47
C ASN A 51 1.32 -7.19 -0.98
N GLU A 52 0.07 -7.06 -1.43
CA GLU A 52 -0.22 -6.61 -2.79
C GLU A 52 0.17 -5.16 -3.03
N TYR A 53 0.00 -4.29 -2.03
CA TYR A 53 0.43 -2.90 -2.13
C TYR A 53 1.95 -2.80 -2.29
N VAL A 54 2.71 -3.59 -1.52
CA VAL A 54 4.17 -3.68 -1.64
C VAL A 54 4.58 -4.27 -2.99
N LYS A 55 3.91 -5.33 -3.44
CA LYS A 55 4.17 -5.94 -4.76
C LYS A 55 4.00 -4.91 -5.88
N ASN A 56 2.88 -4.20 -5.91
CA ASN A 56 2.64 -3.16 -6.91
C ASN A 56 3.66 -2.02 -6.80
N MET A 57 4.10 -1.66 -5.58
CA MET A 57 5.13 -0.64 -5.38
C MET A 57 6.48 -1.04 -5.97
N LEU A 58 6.84 -2.32 -5.88
CA LEU A 58 8.06 -2.87 -6.47
C LEU A 58 7.95 -3.03 -7.99
N GLU A 59 6.77 -3.34 -8.52
CA GLU A 59 6.52 -3.43 -9.97
C GLU A 59 6.61 -2.06 -10.66
N ASP A 60 6.18 -1.00 -9.98
CA ASP A 60 6.26 0.38 -10.49
C ASP A 60 7.68 0.97 -10.47
N LEU A 61 8.63 0.29 -9.81
CA LEU A 61 10.03 0.72 -9.79
C LEU A 61 10.72 0.35 -11.12
N PRO A 62 11.40 1.30 -11.79
CA PRO A 62 12.17 1.02 -13.01
C PRO A 62 13.42 0.16 -12.72
N ILE A 63 13.81 0.05 -11.44
CA ILE A 63 14.92 -0.77 -10.99
C ILE A 63 14.39 -2.16 -10.62
N LYS A 64 14.86 -3.18 -11.31
CA LYS A 64 14.55 -4.57 -10.97
C LYS A 64 15.41 -5.03 -9.81
N VAL A 65 14.77 -5.30 -8.68
CA VAL A 65 15.41 -5.90 -7.51
C VAL A 65 15.45 -7.41 -7.73
N ASN A 66 16.64 -7.94 -7.98
CA ASN A 66 16.91 -9.35 -8.23
C ASN A 66 17.43 -10.02 -6.95
N LYS A 67 17.49 -11.37 -6.93
CA LYS A 67 18.11 -12.09 -5.81
C LYS A 67 19.60 -11.75 -5.64
N ASP A 68 20.26 -11.41 -6.74
CA ASP A 68 21.68 -11.07 -6.78
C ASP A 68 21.96 -9.62 -6.36
N SER A 69 20.93 -8.75 -6.32
CA SER A 69 21.05 -7.39 -5.79
C SER A 69 20.88 -7.37 -4.27
N LYS A 70 21.61 -8.25 -3.58
CA LYS A 70 21.71 -8.25 -2.12
C LYS A 70 22.83 -7.30 -1.71
N GLN A 71 22.52 -6.42 -0.77
CA GLN A 71 23.51 -5.55 -0.13
C GLN A 71 23.60 -5.93 1.34
N GLU A 72 24.80 -5.90 1.91
CA GLU A 72 25.00 -6.20 3.34
C GLU A 72 24.41 -5.11 4.23
N THR A 73 24.41 -3.86 3.75
CA THR A 73 23.79 -2.74 4.44
C THR A 73 22.91 -1.94 3.48
N PRO A 74 21.88 -1.23 3.97
CA PRO A 74 21.07 -0.34 3.14
C PRO A 74 21.83 0.90 2.67
N ALA A 75 23.03 1.16 3.19
CA ALA A 75 23.88 2.28 2.87
C ALA A 75 24.97 1.88 1.86
N GLY A 76 25.29 2.76 0.92
CA GLY A 76 26.51 2.64 0.12
C GLY A 76 27.74 2.98 0.97
N ASN A 77 28.92 2.50 0.57
CA ASN A 77 30.20 2.79 1.25
C ASN A 77 30.53 4.29 1.34
N ASN A 78 29.87 5.11 0.51
CA ASN A 78 30.05 6.55 0.39
C ASN A 78 28.85 7.35 0.92
N LEU A 79 28.00 6.78 1.80
CA LEU A 79 26.80 7.44 2.31
C LEU A 79 27.07 8.81 2.95
N LEU A 80 28.23 8.98 3.58
CA LEU A 80 28.63 10.21 4.28
C LEU A 80 29.47 11.17 3.41
N GLU A 81 29.78 10.79 2.17
CA GLU A 81 30.58 11.61 1.27
C GLU A 81 29.72 12.60 0.47
N ALA A 82 30.30 13.73 0.09
CA ALA A 82 29.62 14.70 -0.75
C ALA A 82 29.30 14.10 -2.13
N GLY A 83 28.02 14.04 -2.49
CA GLY A 83 27.57 13.50 -3.76
C GLY A 83 28.08 14.31 -4.95
N LYS A 84 28.85 13.68 -5.84
CA LYS A 84 29.35 14.28 -7.09
C LYS A 84 28.39 14.09 -8.28
N GLY A 85 27.14 13.72 -8.01
CA GLY A 85 26.16 13.32 -9.02
C GLY A 85 25.53 14.51 -9.75
N LYS A 86 25.12 14.28 -11.01
CA LYS A 86 24.26 15.20 -11.75
C LYS A 86 22.82 15.08 -11.24
N LEU A 87 22.02 16.13 -11.45
CA LEU A 87 20.58 16.07 -11.19
C LEU A 87 19.94 14.93 -11.99
N VAL A 88 19.12 14.12 -11.32
CA VAL A 88 18.31 13.09 -11.97
C VAL A 88 17.19 13.72 -12.80
N SER A 89 16.72 12.99 -13.82
CA SER A 89 15.59 13.41 -14.65
C SER A 89 14.34 13.68 -13.79
N ALA A 90 13.46 14.55 -14.27
CA ALA A 90 12.22 14.87 -13.56
C ALA A 90 11.35 13.61 -13.35
N GLU A 91 11.29 12.73 -14.34
CA GLU A 91 10.58 11.45 -14.28
C GLU A 91 11.13 10.55 -13.16
N TYR A 92 12.45 10.35 -13.13
CA TYR A 92 13.07 9.50 -12.12
C TYR A 92 12.89 10.08 -10.71
N ARG A 93 12.98 11.42 -10.58
CA ARG A 93 12.71 12.12 -9.32
C ARG A 93 11.28 11.88 -8.83
N GLN A 94 10.31 11.96 -9.73
CA GLN A 94 8.90 11.73 -9.40
C GLN A 94 8.68 10.30 -8.94
N ILE A 95 9.26 9.31 -9.64
CA ILE A 95 9.19 7.89 -9.25
C ILE A 95 9.82 7.69 -7.88
N PHE A 96 11.02 8.24 -7.65
CA PHE A 96 11.73 8.14 -6.38
C PHE A 96 10.89 8.67 -5.21
N HIS A 97 10.37 9.90 -5.31
CA HIS A 97 9.53 10.48 -4.27
C HIS A 97 8.23 9.69 -4.05
N THR A 98 7.61 9.21 -5.14
CA THR A 98 6.40 8.37 -5.05
C THR A 98 6.69 7.07 -4.31
N THR A 99 7.77 6.37 -4.63
CA THR A 99 8.16 5.13 -3.96
C THR A 99 8.48 5.36 -2.49
N VAL A 100 9.24 6.41 -2.14
CA VAL A 100 9.56 6.75 -0.75
C VAL A 100 8.28 7.02 0.05
N ALA A 101 7.35 7.80 -0.50
CA ALA A 101 6.07 8.07 0.15
C ALA A 101 5.23 6.80 0.34
N ARG A 102 5.20 5.90 -0.67
CA ARG A 102 4.52 4.61 -0.58
C ARG A 102 5.15 3.69 0.46
N GLY A 103 6.48 3.67 0.55
CA GLY A 103 7.22 2.93 1.56
C GLY A 103 6.90 3.42 2.96
N LEU A 104 6.95 4.74 3.19
CA LEU A 104 6.58 5.36 4.46
C LEU A 104 5.14 5.00 4.87
N TYR A 105 4.20 5.04 3.92
CA TYR A 105 2.81 4.67 4.16
C TYR A 105 2.65 3.21 4.64
N VAL A 106 3.45 2.28 4.14
CA VAL A 106 3.45 0.88 4.59
C VAL A 106 4.06 0.75 5.97
N SER A 107 5.21 1.38 6.22
CA SER A 107 5.90 1.31 7.51
C SER A 107 4.99 1.76 8.65
N GLN A 108 4.32 2.90 8.49
CA GLN A 108 3.42 3.44 9.52
C GLN A 108 2.19 2.57 9.84
N ARG A 109 1.82 1.63 8.96
CA ARG A 109 0.56 0.89 9.07
C ARG A 109 0.68 -0.61 9.21
N ALA A 110 1.67 -1.21 8.57
CA ALA A 110 1.91 -2.65 8.60
C ALA A 110 3.11 -3.04 9.46
N ARG A 111 4.03 -2.09 9.72
CA ARG A 111 5.27 -2.32 10.45
C ARG A 111 5.50 -1.22 11.49
N LEU A 112 4.58 -1.12 12.45
CA LEU A 112 4.72 -0.23 13.61
C LEU A 112 6.00 -0.53 14.44
N ASP A 113 6.65 -1.67 14.19
CA ASP A 113 7.96 -2.06 14.72
C ASP A 113 9.14 -1.32 14.07
N ILE A 114 8.92 -0.65 12.93
CA ILE A 114 9.95 0.09 12.19
C ILE A 114 9.64 1.59 12.37
N PRO A 115 10.35 2.30 13.29
CA PRO A 115 10.14 3.72 13.56
C PRO A 115 10.58 4.63 12.41
#